data_AF-A0A936XK28-F1
#
_entry.id   AF-A0A936XK28-F1
#
_cell.length_a   1.000
_cell.length_b   1.000
_cell.length_c   1.000
_cell.angle_alpha   90.00
_cell.angle_beta   90.00
_cell.angle_gamma   90.00
#
_symmetry.space_group_name_H-M   'P 1'
#
loop_
_entity.id
_entity.type
_entity.pdbx_description
1 polymer ?
#
loop_
_entity_poly.entity_id
_entity_poly.type
_entity_poly.pdbx_seq_one_letter_code
_entity_poly.pdbx_strand_id
1 'polypeptide(L)'
;MSTQADAVETSPAYGLFPADDFRITNGECADCDTIAQALWFFRKETIAVPRPGLPLAGFDPQLRAKEDVRRWNALTPPGSARDYPGLVWVGSPQVIEHARLAASGEHIQTAAGASRFSLAPRLESNRSFYNADSTDFFSQRELRLRGTWDHQDPAGFVARTIWPEDFRIDPAAALKPIAATPAAIREFVRGEPRGGAQSAFASQLVWQRDPSAAQQRAGRPLIGIMLNGAQGDDDEAHGGHFGLVTGRVGAQGQMHEWLIANFYTLDSESEKGIIAAMLPLDSYLADLNSGQAWYRPSYMLVATLRDERTAVHLASALARVFNQFYRHQFVYQHAAANCTGISISTLRTIGWDVPALGSISWGKAIAGLPLVAVQTGSLSKGKAIFDYFTEDQTRLFPATAFEQASADLLQLVSGKATRVLTPYEEMLRQDVEEIILLRIPQLPSSRAWGDYPVAAVDEYRSRLPHDPAEHQIVPVGPRPFPPDLKDPGAPELKLLRSDFAVAAYAAGMLLLGGWLLRLLLRRRRGKDRSDAEPGNE
;
A
#
# COMPACT_ATOMS: atom_id res chain seq x y z
N MET A 1 33.12 29.58 25.72
CA MET A 1 32.53 28.25 25.98
C MET A 1 31.35 28.10 25.04
N SER A 2 31.57 27.39 23.94
CA SER A 2 30.60 27.15 22.88
C SER A 2 29.69 26.02 23.33
N THR A 3 28.41 26.29 23.55
CA THR A 3 27.40 25.25 23.76
C THR A 3 27.22 24.51 22.44
N GLN A 4 27.66 23.26 22.38
CA GLN A 4 27.28 22.30 21.34
C GLN A 4 25.75 22.26 21.29
N ALA A 5 25.17 22.96 20.33
CA ALA A 5 23.90 22.55 19.78
C ALA A 5 24.20 21.27 19.02
N ASP A 6 23.89 20.12 19.63
CA ASP A 6 23.91 18.84 18.94
C ASP A 6 23.09 19.02 17.66
N ALA A 7 23.76 18.90 16.51
CA ALA A 7 23.12 19.00 15.22
C ALA A 7 22.09 17.87 15.16
N VAL A 8 20.82 18.23 15.32
CA VAL A 8 19.71 17.31 15.11
C VAL A 8 19.78 16.90 13.64
N GLU A 9 20.28 15.70 13.36
CA GLU A 9 20.25 15.17 12.01
C GLU A 9 18.79 14.97 11.59
N THR A 10 18.42 15.59 10.49
CA THR A 10 17.18 15.33 9.78
C THR A 10 17.47 14.39 8.61
N SER A 11 16.44 13.72 8.09
CA SER A 11 16.56 13.03 6.80
C SER A 11 17.22 13.93 5.76
N PRO A 12 18.10 13.41 4.88
CA PRO A 12 18.67 14.19 3.78
C PRO A 12 17.70 14.31 2.59
N ALA A 13 16.73 13.40 2.47
CA ALA A 13 15.74 13.37 1.40
C ALA A 13 14.47 12.65 1.85
N TYR A 14 13.37 12.91 1.16
CA TYR A 14 12.15 12.11 1.19
C TYR A 14 11.92 11.54 -0.21
N GLY A 15 12.38 10.32 -0.45
CA GLY A 15 12.26 9.65 -1.73
C GLY A 15 13.11 10.32 -2.81
N LEU A 16 12.44 10.96 -3.77
CA LEU A 16 13.07 11.69 -4.89
C LEU A 16 13.33 13.17 -4.58
N PHE A 17 12.84 13.64 -3.44
CA PHE A 17 12.80 15.05 -3.08
C PHE A 17 13.82 15.37 -1.98
N PRO A 18 14.66 16.41 -2.12
CA PRO A 18 15.55 16.88 -1.05
C PRO A 18 14.77 17.21 0.22
N ALA A 19 15.31 16.90 1.40
CA ALA A 19 14.62 17.24 2.65
C ALA A 19 14.61 18.74 2.95
N ASP A 20 15.58 19.49 2.43
CA ASP A 20 15.65 20.95 2.54
C ASP A 20 14.44 21.65 1.91
N ASP A 21 13.77 20.99 0.97
CA ASP A 21 12.53 21.47 0.35
C ASP A 21 11.33 21.35 1.29
N PHE A 22 11.47 20.72 2.45
CA PHE A 22 10.40 20.50 3.41
C PHE A 22 10.64 21.26 4.71
N ARG A 23 9.55 21.51 5.42
CA ARG A 23 9.52 21.93 6.82
C ARG A 23 8.86 20.81 7.63
N ILE A 24 9.51 20.42 8.72
CA ILE A 24 8.93 19.47 9.69
C ILE A 24 7.96 20.21 10.61
N THR A 25 6.76 19.66 10.76
CA THR A 25 5.66 20.25 11.53
C THR A 25 4.64 19.16 11.89
N ASN A 26 3.43 19.55 12.30
CA ASN A 26 2.28 18.66 12.48
C ASN A 26 1.05 19.18 11.70
N GLY A 27 -0.05 18.44 11.74
CA GLY A 27 -1.29 18.83 11.06
C GLY A 27 -2.04 20.01 11.68
N GLU A 28 -1.59 20.61 12.78
CA GLU A 28 -2.18 21.83 13.36
C GLU A 28 -1.61 23.12 12.74
N CYS A 29 -0.74 22.97 11.75
CA CYS A 29 -0.13 24.04 11.00
C CYS A 29 -1.15 24.90 10.21
N ALA A 30 -1.22 26.20 10.54
CA ALA A 30 -2.14 27.14 9.90
C ALA A 30 -1.62 27.74 8.57
N ASP A 31 -0.31 27.70 8.34
CA ASP A 31 0.38 28.29 7.17
C ASP A 31 0.88 27.23 6.16
N CYS A 32 0.49 25.97 6.34
CA CYS A 32 0.90 24.88 5.46
C CYS A 32 0.13 24.91 4.13
N ASP A 33 0.87 24.96 3.02
CA ASP A 33 0.32 24.88 1.68
C ASP A 33 -0.06 23.42 1.36
N THR A 34 -1.14 22.94 1.96
CA THR A 34 -1.71 21.60 1.74
C THR A 34 -3.21 21.62 2.05
N ILE A 35 -3.91 20.55 1.66
CA ILE A 35 -5.36 20.48 1.85
C ILE A 35 -5.73 20.28 3.33
N ALA A 36 -6.76 20.99 3.80
CA ALA A 36 -7.23 20.93 5.20
C ALA A 36 -7.61 19.51 5.65
N GLN A 37 -8.11 18.70 4.71
CA GLN A 37 -8.46 17.30 4.96
C GLN A 37 -7.25 16.47 5.37
N ALA A 38 -6.11 16.66 4.71
CA ALA A 38 -4.88 15.96 5.04
C ALA A 38 -4.39 16.40 6.43
N LEU A 39 -4.34 17.71 6.69
CA LEU A 39 -3.98 18.27 8.01
C LEU A 39 -4.83 17.69 9.14
N TRP A 40 -6.13 17.52 8.92
CA TRP A 40 -7.02 16.91 9.92
C TRP A 40 -6.62 15.47 10.29
N PHE A 41 -6.27 14.63 9.31
CA PHE A 41 -5.80 13.26 9.59
C PHE A 41 -4.50 13.27 10.40
N PHE A 42 -3.58 14.18 10.09
CA PHE A 42 -2.24 14.24 10.69
C PHE A 42 -2.08 15.28 11.81
N ARG A 43 -3.19 15.76 12.41
CA ARG A 43 -3.17 16.82 13.44
C ARG A 43 -2.27 16.51 14.64
N LYS A 44 -2.11 15.23 14.99
CA LYS A 44 -1.23 14.77 16.08
C LYS A 44 0.04 14.05 15.61
N GLU A 45 0.33 14.10 14.31
CA GLU A 45 1.43 13.37 13.71
C GLU A 45 2.52 14.33 13.24
N THR A 46 3.78 13.88 13.34
CA THR A 46 4.90 14.60 12.73
C THR A 46 4.89 14.37 11.22
N ILE A 47 4.80 15.45 10.46
CA ILE A 47 4.78 15.46 9.00
C ILE A 47 5.87 16.38 8.44
N ALA A 48 6.33 16.08 7.24
CA ALA A 48 7.10 16.99 6.41
C ALA A 48 6.17 17.59 5.36
N VAL A 49 6.06 18.91 5.32
CA VAL A 49 5.29 19.65 4.31
C VAL A 49 6.24 20.40 3.37
N PRO A 50 5.98 20.47 2.06
CA PRO A 50 6.80 21.27 1.16
C PRO A 50 6.81 22.74 1.61
N ARG A 51 7.95 23.41 1.45
CA ARG A 51 8.08 24.85 1.69
C ARG A 51 7.28 25.66 0.67
N PRO A 52 6.86 26.88 1.02
CA PRO A 52 6.11 27.76 0.11
C PRO A 52 6.83 27.97 -1.23
N GLY A 53 6.08 27.93 -2.32
CA GLY A 53 6.58 28.17 -3.68
C GLY A 53 7.04 26.91 -4.44
N LEU A 54 7.05 25.74 -3.80
CA LEU A 54 7.29 24.48 -4.48
C LEU A 54 6.06 24.00 -5.25
N PRO A 55 6.22 23.34 -6.41
CA PRO A 55 5.11 22.82 -7.19
C PRO A 55 4.45 21.64 -6.47
N LEU A 56 3.25 21.83 -5.94
CA LEU A 56 2.47 20.78 -5.29
C LEU A 56 1.65 19.98 -6.30
N ALA A 57 1.44 18.70 -6.02
CA ALA A 57 0.54 17.85 -6.78
C ALA A 57 -0.90 18.36 -6.72
N GLY A 58 -1.35 19.05 -7.78
CA GLY A 58 -2.73 19.49 -7.91
C GLY A 58 -3.70 18.34 -8.21
N PHE A 59 -4.99 18.64 -8.32
CA PHE A 59 -6.01 17.74 -8.86
C PHE A 59 -7.23 18.58 -9.27
N ASP A 60 -8.07 18.06 -10.15
CA ASP A 60 -9.37 18.66 -10.47
C ASP A 60 -10.43 18.18 -9.46
N PRO A 61 -10.99 19.08 -8.62
CA PRO A 61 -11.92 18.69 -7.56
C PRO A 61 -13.25 18.12 -8.07
N GLN A 62 -13.57 18.33 -9.35
CA GLN A 62 -14.82 17.88 -9.96
C GLN A 62 -14.66 16.52 -10.66
N LEU A 63 -13.42 16.08 -10.88
CA LEU A 63 -13.13 14.81 -11.51
C LEU A 63 -12.93 13.71 -10.47
N ARG A 64 -13.17 12.47 -10.91
CA ARG A 64 -12.81 11.28 -10.13
C ARG A 64 -11.30 11.01 -10.28
N ALA A 65 -10.68 10.43 -9.25
CA ALA A 65 -9.24 10.16 -9.21
C ALA A 65 -8.65 9.58 -10.50
N LYS A 66 -9.25 8.52 -11.04
CA LYS A 66 -8.75 7.90 -12.28
C LYS A 66 -8.88 8.83 -13.50
N GLU A 67 -9.94 9.63 -13.58
CA GLU A 67 -10.18 10.56 -14.69
C GLU A 67 -9.28 11.78 -14.60
N ASP A 68 -9.09 12.32 -13.39
CA ASP A 68 -8.12 13.39 -13.11
C ASP A 68 -6.70 12.96 -13.52
N VAL A 69 -6.21 11.82 -13.00
CA VAL A 69 -4.85 11.33 -13.34
C VAL A 69 -4.72 11.08 -14.83
N ARG A 70 -5.75 10.54 -15.51
CA ARG A 70 -5.72 10.35 -16.97
C ARG A 70 -5.58 11.68 -17.72
N ARG A 71 -6.38 12.69 -17.33
CA ARG A 71 -6.36 14.01 -17.95
C ARG A 71 -5.01 14.70 -17.72
N TRP A 72 -4.50 14.64 -16.49
CA TRP A 72 -3.19 15.16 -16.14
C TRP A 72 -2.07 14.46 -16.94
N ASN A 73 -2.08 13.13 -17.00
CA ASN A 73 -1.08 12.34 -17.73
C ASN A 73 -1.05 12.68 -19.23
N ALA A 74 -2.21 12.94 -19.84
CA ALA A 74 -2.29 13.35 -21.24
C ALA A 74 -1.69 14.74 -21.51
N LEU A 75 -1.63 15.61 -20.50
CA LEU A 75 -1.11 16.98 -20.59
C LEU A 75 0.32 17.11 -20.05
N THR A 76 0.80 16.13 -19.31
CA THR A 76 2.06 16.17 -18.55
C THR A 76 2.90 14.96 -18.93
N PRO A 77 3.72 15.03 -19.99
CA PRO A 77 4.63 13.94 -20.33
C PRO A 77 5.62 13.62 -19.18
N PRO A 78 6.07 12.37 -19.00
CA PRO A 78 7.08 12.04 -18.00
C PRO A 78 8.34 12.91 -18.15
N GLY A 79 8.82 13.45 -17.03
CA GLY A 79 9.95 14.38 -16.99
C GLY A 79 9.60 15.87 -17.21
N SER A 80 8.35 16.20 -17.52
CA SER A 80 7.92 17.62 -17.71
C SER A 80 7.49 18.31 -16.42
N ALA A 81 7.18 17.56 -15.37
CA ALA A 81 6.76 18.08 -14.07
C ALA A 81 7.41 17.29 -12.93
N ARG A 82 7.54 17.95 -11.77
CA ARG A 82 8.01 17.38 -10.51
C ARG A 82 7.09 17.89 -9.41
N ASP A 83 5.94 17.25 -9.28
CA ASP A 83 4.94 17.67 -8.30
C ASP A 83 5.25 17.02 -6.94
N TYR A 84 5.37 17.84 -5.90
CA TYR A 84 5.62 17.41 -4.52
C TYR A 84 4.33 16.86 -3.89
N PRO A 85 4.42 15.83 -3.02
CA PRO A 85 3.29 15.43 -2.20
C PRO A 85 2.91 16.55 -1.24
N GLY A 86 1.61 16.74 -1.01
CA GLY A 86 1.12 17.77 -0.08
C GLY A 86 1.58 17.57 1.36
N LEU A 87 1.99 16.35 1.73
CA LEU A 87 2.75 16.03 2.94
C LEU A 87 3.42 14.66 2.80
N VAL A 88 4.44 14.43 3.63
CA VAL A 88 5.04 13.12 3.91
C VAL A 88 4.86 12.83 5.40
N TRP A 89 4.35 11.65 5.76
CA TRP A 89 4.26 11.23 7.16
C TRP A 89 5.61 10.68 7.61
N VAL A 90 6.32 11.44 8.45
CA VAL A 90 7.67 11.06 8.92
C VAL A 90 7.65 10.40 10.29
N GLY A 91 6.54 10.49 11.03
CA GLY A 91 6.36 9.90 12.36
C GLY A 91 7.12 10.65 13.46
N SER A 92 8.42 10.85 13.29
CA SER A 92 9.28 11.57 14.22
C SER A 92 10.29 12.48 13.51
N PRO A 93 10.67 13.62 14.12
CA PRO A 93 11.45 14.66 13.46
C PRO A 93 12.95 14.34 13.38
N GLN A 94 13.50 13.63 14.37
CA GLN A 94 14.95 13.48 14.53
C GLN A 94 15.41 12.10 14.11
N VAL A 95 16.62 12.05 13.57
CA VAL A 95 17.29 10.84 13.11
C VAL A 95 18.61 10.69 13.85
N ILE A 96 18.99 9.45 14.13
CA ILE A 96 20.33 9.06 14.56
C ILE A 96 20.79 7.92 13.66
N GLU A 97 21.91 8.09 12.97
CA GLU A 97 22.57 7.01 12.21
C GLU A 97 23.70 6.37 13.03
N HIS A 98 24.08 5.16 12.60
CA HIS A 98 25.20 4.39 13.14
C HIS A 98 25.11 4.14 14.66
N ALA A 99 23.89 4.10 15.20
CA ALA A 99 23.66 3.81 16.61
C ALA A 99 23.88 2.32 16.89
N ARG A 100 24.46 2.00 18.04
CA ARG A 100 24.53 0.63 18.55
C ARG A 100 23.73 0.52 19.84
N LEU A 101 22.75 -0.37 19.86
CA LEU A 101 21.97 -0.66 21.05
C LEU A 101 22.79 -1.53 22.00
N ALA A 102 22.91 -1.13 23.26
CA ALA A 102 23.51 -1.96 24.30
C ALA A 102 22.71 -3.25 24.49
N ALA A 103 23.37 -4.34 24.90
CA ALA A 103 22.69 -5.63 25.14
C ALA A 103 21.58 -5.54 26.20
N SER A 104 21.62 -4.55 27.10
CA SER A 104 20.52 -4.32 28.06
C SER A 104 19.26 -3.74 27.42
N GLY A 105 19.36 -3.15 26.21
CA GLY A 105 18.28 -2.43 25.56
C GLY A 105 17.98 -1.06 26.17
N GLU A 106 18.80 -0.56 27.10
CA GLU A 106 18.54 0.68 27.85
C GLU A 106 19.38 1.87 27.40
N HIS A 107 20.39 1.65 26.57
CA HIS A 107 21.32 2.68 26.11
C HIS A 107 21.67 2.48 24.64
N ILE A 108 21.88 3.59 23.94
CA ILE A 108 22.47 3.61 22.60
C ILE A 108 23.84 4.26 22.66
N GLN A 109 24.78 3.73 21.88
CA GLN A 109 26.08 4.31 21.65
C GLN A 109 26.11 4.91 20.24
N THR A 110 26.54 6.17 20.15
CA THR A 110 26.76 6.89 18.90
C THR A 110 28.19 7.45 18.87
N ALA A 111 28.57 8.11 17.78
CA ALA A 111 29.83 8.87 17.70
C ALA A 111 29.89 10.02 18.73
N ALA A 112 28.72 10.58 19.13
CA ALA A 112 28.63 11.65 20.11
C ALA A 112 28.73 11.17 21.56
N GLY A 113 28.51 9.87 21.81
CA GLY A 113 28.57 9.28 23.15
C GLY A 113 27.43 8.30 23.42
N ALA A 114 27.32 7.88 24.68
CA ALA A 114 26.25 7.04 25.15
C ALA A 114 25.05 7.90 25.60
N SER A 115 23.85 7.46 25.25
CA SER A 115 22.59 8.10 25.64
C SER A 115 21.61 7.04 26.13
N ARG A 116 20.73 7.42 27.07
CA ARG A 116 19.66 6.53 27.50
C ARG A 116 18.71 6.32 26.33
N PHE A 117 18.28 5.09 26.17
CA PHE A 117 17.35 4.68 25.13
C PHE A 117 16.02 4.29 25.74
N SER A 118 14.95 4.77 25.12
CA SER A 118 13.58 4.41 25.48
C SER A 118 12.74 4.31 24.20
N LEU A 119 11.60 3.63 24.31
CA LEU A 119 10.71 3.39 23.20
C LEU A 119 9.51 4.33 23.28
N ALA A 120 9.04 4.80 22.13
CA ALA A 120 7.76 5.48 22.03
C ALA A 120 6.64 4.58 22.61
N PRO A 121 5.62 5.15 23.27
CA PRO A 121 4.58 4.34 23.90
C PRO A 121 3.89 3.38 22.93
N ARG A 122 3.66 2.15 23.39
CA ARG A 122 2.85 1.17 22.66
C ARG A 122 1.38 1.59 22.67
N LEU A 123 0.73 1.54 21.51
CA LEU A 123 -0.73 1.65 21.43
C LEU A 123 -1.38 0.44 22.11
N GLU A 124 -2.42 0.65 22.92
CA GLU A 124 -3.10 -0.43 23.63
C GLU A 124 -3.58 -1.56 22.70
N SER A 125 -4.02 -1.19 21.49
CA SER A 125 -4.46 -2.12 20.46
C SER A 125 -3.32 -2.88 19.78
N ASN A 126 -2.07 -2.40 19.81
CA ASN A 126 -0.97 -3.00 19.04
C ASN A 126 -0.43 -4.27 19.72
N ARG A 127 -0.59 -5.40 19.03
CA ARG A 127 -0.09 -6.72 19.45
C ARG A 127 1.31 -7.07 18.95
N SER A 128 1.89 -6.24 18.08
CA SER A 128 3.16 -6.45 17.39
C SER A 128 4.17 -5.40 17.85
N PHE A 129 4.57 -5.49 19.11
CA PHE A 129 5.46 -4.50 19.70
C PHE A 129 6.81 -5.12 20.06
N TYR A 130 7.79 -4.24 20.16
CA TYR A 130 9.15 -4.53 20.59
C TYR A 130 9.18 -5.32 21.92
N ASN A 131 10.02 -6.36 21.99
CA ASN A 131 10.21 -7.20 23.17
C ASN A 131 11.72 -7.56 23.39
N ALA A 132 12.01 -8.55 24.24
CA ALA A 132 13.38 -9.00 24.47
C ALA A 132 14.06 -9.58 23.21
N ASP A 133 13.34 -10.34 22.39
CA ASP A 133 13.86 -10.89 21.13
C ASP A 133 14.23 -9.76 20.15
N SER A 134 13.47 -8.67 20.17
CA SER A 134 13.82 -7.45 19.44
C SER A 134 15.17 -6.89 19.90
N THR A 135 15.40 -6.76 21.22
CA THR A 135 16.69 -6.30 21.76
C THR A 135 17.85 -7.18 21.33
N ASP A 136 17.69 -8.50 21.43
CA ASP A 136 18.72 -9.46 21.03
C ASP A 136 19.04 -9.34 19.54
N PHE A 137 18.04 -9.07 18.71
CA PHE A 137 18.21 -8.84 17.28
C PHE A 137 18.91 -7.52 16.97
N PHE A 138 18.48 -6.40 17.56
CA PHE A 138 19.01 -5.08 17.21
C PHE A 138 20.37 -4.78 17.85
N SER A 139 20.68 -5.33 19.02
CA SER A 139 21.97 -5.12 19.71
C SER A 139 23.19 -5.67 18.95
N GLN A 140 22.96 -6.55 17.97
CA GLN A 140 24.02 -7.14 17.14
C GLN A 140 24.35 -6.31 15.89
N ARG A 141 23.72 -5.15 15.69
CA ARG A 141 23.74 -4.40 14.42
C ARG A 141 23.93 -2.90 14.64
N GLU A 142 24.30 -2.22 13.56
CA GLU A 142 24.16 -0.76 13.48
C GLU A 142 22.74 -0.39 13.08
N LEU A 143 22.22 0.64 13.73
CA LEU A 143 20.84 1.04 13.65
C LEU A 143 20.74 2.50 13.21
N ARG A 144 19.78 2.73 12.32
CA ARG A 144 19.19 4.05 12.09
C ARG A 144 17.95 4.16 12.94
N LEU A 145 17.90 5.18 13.78
CA LEU A 145 16.79 5.45 14.69
C LEU A 145 16.06 6.71 14.25
N ARG A 146 14.73 6.71 14.38
CA ARG A 146 13.92 7.93 14.26
C ARG A 146 13.16 8.15 15.56
N GLY A 147 13.16 9.37 16.08
CA GLY A 147 12.65 9.62 17.42
C GLY A 147 12.69 11.08 17.85
N THR A 148 12.67 11.27 19.16
CA THR A 148 12.76 12.58 19.83
C THR A 148 13.65 12.48 21.05
N TRP A 149 14.58 13.42 21.21
CA TRP A 149 15.26 13.68 22.47
C TRP A 149 14.24 14.13 23.53
N ASP A 150 14.35 13.58 24.72
CA ASP A 150 13.48 13.92 25.83
C ASP A 150 13.81 15.34 26.31
N HIS A 151 12.80 16.21 26.32
CA HIS A 151 12.93 17.59 26.78
C HIS A 151 13.18 17.68 28.29
N GLN A 152 12.77 16.67 29.07
CA GLN A 152 12.96 16.61 30.52
C GLN A 152 14.28 15.95 30.89
N ASP A 153 14.78 15.04 30.05
CA ASP A 153 16.11 14.44 30.17
C ASP A 153 16.85 14.51 28.83
N PRO A 154 17.70 15.53 28.61
CA PRO A 154 18.44 15.69 27.36
C PRO A 154 19.38 14.52 27.03
N ALA A 155 19.69 13.64 27.98
CA ALA A 155 20.47 12.42 27.74
C ALA A 155 19.60 11.23 27.28
N GLY A 156 18.28 11.39 27.22
CA GLY A 156 17.32 10.37 26.83
C GLY A 156 16.83 10.54 25.39
N PHE A 157 16.91 9.48 24.60
CA PHE A 157 16.30 9.40 23.27
C PHE A 157 15.10 8.45 23.29
N VAL A 158 13.95 8.93 22.80
CA VAL A 158 12.72 8.15 22.65
C VAL A 158 12.60 7.73 21.18
N ALA A 159 12.92 6.48 20.88
CA ALA A 159 12.83 5.95 19.53
C ALA A 159 11.39 5.58 19.16
N ARG A 160 10.96 6.01 17.98
CA ARG A 160 9.69 5.63 17.33
C ARG A 160 9.92 4.63 16.19
N THR A 161 11.08 4.66 15.55
CA THR A 161 11.48 3.76 14.46
C THR A 161 12.87 3.19 14.75
N ILE A 162 13.07 1.90 14.51
CA ILE A 162 14.34 1.20 14.68
C ILE A 162 14.66 0.41 13.41
N TRP A 163 15.59 0.91 12.61
CA TRP A 163 15.92 0.36 11.29
C TRP A 163 17.33 -0.26 11.27
N PRO A 164 17.49 -1.54 10.92
CA PRO A 164 18.81 -2.13 10.71
C PRO A 164 19.51 -1.52 9.48
N GLU A 165 20.69 -0.94 9.64
CA GLU A 165 21.40 -0.28 8.52
C GLU A 165 21.98 -1.28 7.51
N ASP A 166 22.10 -2.55 7.90
CA ASP A 166 22.48 -3.66 7.01
C ASP A 166 21.35 -4.10 6.06
N PHE A 167 20.11 -3.61 6.26
CA PHE A 167 19.02 -3.80 5.30
C PHE A 167 19.17 -2.82 4.13
N ARG A 168 20.08 -3.15 3.23
CA ARG A 168 20.49 -2.32 2.09
C ARG A 168 20.76 -3.15 0.85
N ILE A 169 20.68 -2.53 -0.33
CA ILE A 169 21.09 -3.18 -1.58
C ILE A 169 22.56 -3.59 -1.47
N ASP A 170 22.86 -4.87 -1.71
CA ASP A 170 24.25 -5.34 -1.69
C ASP A 170 24.99 -4.87 -2.97
N PRO A 171 26.00 -3.99 -2.86
CA PRO A 171 26.78 -3.51 -4.00
C PRO A 171 27.56 -4.63 -4.69
N ALA A 172 27.85 -5.73 -3.98
CA ALA A 172 28.56 -6.88 -4.49
C ALA A 172 27.64 -8.02 -4.98
N ALA A 173 26.31 -7.80 -5.01
CA ALA A 173 25.35 -8.82 -5.41
C ALA A 173 25.65 -9.37 -6.81
N ALA A 174 25.98 -10.65 -6.90
CA ALA A 174 26.15 -11.33 -8.17
C ALA A 174 24.82 -11.46 -8.93
N LEU A 175 24.88 -11.32 -10.26
CA LEU A 175 23.73 -11.51 -11.13
C LEU A 175 23.24 -12.97 -11.05
N LYS A 176 21.99 -13.15 -10.62
CA LYS A 176 21.26 -14.43 -10.59
C LYS A 176 19.95 -14.27 -11.36
N PRO A 177 19.97 -14.43 -12.69
CA PRO A 177 18.81 -14.19 -13.53
C PRO A 177 17.65 -15.12 -13.16
N ILE A 178 16.43 -14.60 -13.30
CA ILE A 178 15.20 -15.39 -13.20
C ILE A 178 14.41 -15.29 -14.50
N ALA A 179 13.48 -16.23 -14.70
CA ALA A 179 12.55 -16.11 -15.81
C ALA A 179 11.67 -14.86 -15.65
N ALA A 180 11.39 -14.16 -16.73
CA ALA A 180 10.49 -13.00 -16.76
C ALA A 180 9.03 -13.46 -16.73
N THR A 181 8.65 -14.25 -15.73
CA THR A 181 7.32 -14.85 -15.60
C THR A 181 6.77 -14.66 -14.18
N PRO A 182 5.44 -14.53 -14.03
CA PRO A 182 4.82 -14.45 -12.70
C PRO A 182 5.17 -15.63 -11.79
N ALA A 183 5.35 -16.83 -12.35
CA ALA A 183 5.71 -18.02 -11.61
C ALA A 183 7.11 -17.94 -10.96
N ALA A 184 8.11 -17.39 -11.66
CA ALA A 184 9.45 -17.22 -11.10
C ALA A 184 9.47 -16.16 -9.99
N ILE A 185 8.67 -15.10 -10.12
CA ILE A 185 8.49 -14.10 -9.06
C ILE A 185 7.82 -14.74 -7.83
N ARG A 186 6.79 -15.57 -8.05
CA ARG A 186 6.14 -16.33 -6.97
C ARG A 186 7.12 -17.26 -6.25
N GLU A 187 7.98 -17.95 -6.99
CA GLU A 187 9.00 -18.83 -6.41
C GLU A 187 9.97 -18.06 -5.51
N PHE A 188 10.38 -16.85 -5.89
CA PHE A 188 11.19 -16.00 -5.01
C PHE A 188 10.47 -15.66 -3.69
N VAL A 189 9.17 -15.36 -3.75
CA VAL A 189 8.34 -15.03 -2.58
C VAL A 189 8.11 -16.24 -1.69
N ARG A 190 7.82 -17.41 -2.28
CA ARG A 190 7.37 -18.62 -1.57
C ARG A 190 8.45 -19.66 -1.34
N GLY A 191 9.66 -19.44 -1.86
CA GLY A 191 10.75 -20.43 -1.85
C GLY A 191 11.38 -20.67 -0.48
N GLU A 192 11.18 -19.75 0.47
CA GLU A 192 11.63 -19.90 1.86
C GLU A 192 10.50 -20.42 2.76
N PRO A 193 10.83 -21.16 3.84
CA PRO A 193 9.88 -21.48 4.89
C PRO A 193 9.18 -20.21 5.41
N ARG A 194 7.84 -20.27 5.48
CA ARG A 194 7.00 -19.11 5.85
C ARG A 194 7.29 -17.84 5.04
N GLY A 195 7.66 -17.98 3.78
CA GLY A 195 8.04 -16.85 2.94
C GLY A 195 9.30 -16.12 3.41
N GLY A 196 10.09 -16.71 4.31
CA GLY A 196 11.32 -16.13 4.83
C GLY A 196 11.11 -15.13 5.97
N ALA A 197 10.00 -15.25 6.72
CA ALA A 197 9.76 -14.48 7.94
C ALA A 197 10.96 -14.50 8.91
N GLN A 198 11.66 -15.64 8.98
CA GLN A 198 12.83 -15.85 9.85
C GLN A 198 14.16 -15.95 9.09
N SER A 199 14.15 -15.74 7.77
CA SER A 199 15.38 -15.79 6.97
C SER A 199 16.22 -14.53 7.21
N ALA A 200 17.47 -14.51 6.76
CA ALA A 200 18.23 -13.27 6.70
C ALA A 200 17.63 -12.33 5.64
N PHE A 201 17.90 -11.02 5.76
CA PHE A 201 17.69 -10.08 4.67
C PHE A 201 18.43 -10.54 3.42
N ALA A 202 17.78 -10.48 2.27
CA ALA A 202 18.36 -10.88 1.00
C ALA A 202 18.21 -9.79 -0.06
N SER A 203 19.28 -9.59 -0.84
CA SER A 203 19.31 -8.74 -2.02
C SER A 203 19.84 -9.56 -3.20
N GLN A 204 19.03 -9.73 -4.24
CA GLN A 204 19.37 -10.53 -5.40
C GLN A 204 19.25 -9.70 -6.68
N LEU A 205 20.37 -9.44 -7.33
CA LEU A 205 20.39 -8.86 -8.67
C LEU A 205 19.86 -9.88 -9.68
N VAL A 206 18.75 -9.59 -10.36
CA VAL A 206 18.10 -10.53 -11.30
C VAL A 206 18.17 -10.11 -12.76
N TRP A 207 18.44 -8.83 -13.01
CA TRP A 207 18.66 -8.31 -14.35
C TRP A 207 19.54 -7.07 -14.27
N GLN A 208 20.40 -6.88 -15.27
CA GLN A 208 21.21 -5.67 -15.44
C GLN A 208 21.37 -5.37 -16.92
N ARG A 209 21.41 -4.09 -17.27
CA ARG A 209 21.64 -3.62 -18.63
C ARG A 209 23.08 -3.85 -19.07
N ASP A 210 24.01 -3.48 -18.19
CA ASP A 210 25.46 -3.59 -18.38
C ASP A 210 26.13 -4.00 -17.06
N PRO A 211 27.19 -4.81 -17.07
CA PRO A 211 27.89 -5.22 -15.84
C PRO A 211 28.46 -4.07 -14.99
N SER A 212 28.72 -2.89 -15.57
CA SER A 212 29.18 -1.71 -14.83
C SER A 212 28.06 -0.99 -14.07
N ALA A 213 26.79 -1.31 -14.35
CA ALA A 213 25.64 -0.65 -13.72
C ALA A 213 25.69 -0.73 -12.18
N ALA A 214 26.15 -1.87 -11.64
CA ALA A 214 26.29 -2.08 -10.20
C ALA A 214 27.25 -1.09 -9.52
N GLN A 215 28.28 -0.64 -10.24
CA GLN A 215 29.32 0.27 -9.73
C GLN A 215 28.83 1.73 -9.63
N GLN A 216 27.71 2.05 -10.26
CA GLN A 216 27.18 3.42 -10.39
C GLN A 216 25.83 3.58 -9.69
N ARG A 217 25.47 2.68 -8.76
CA ARG A 217 24.16 2.67 -8.10
C ARG A 217 23.86 3.89 -7.26
N ALA A 218 24.86 4.40 -6.52
CA ALA A 218 24.67 5.48 -5.57
C ALA A 218 23.99 6.69 -6.22
N GLY A 219 22.92 7.17 -5.59
CA GLY A 219 22.14 8.32 -6.05
C GLY A 219 21.17 8.04 -7.21
N ARG A 220 21.20 6.84 -7.84
CA ARG A 220 20.30 6.53 -8.96
C ARG A 220 18.84 6.59 -8.51
N PRO A 221 17.97 7.25 -9.29
CA PRO A 221 16.53 7.18 -9.07
C PRO A 221 16.03 5.74 -9.22
N LEU A 222 14.92 5.40 -8.57
CA LEU A 222 14.32 4.08 -8.64
C LEU A 222 12.80 4.10 -8.58
N ILE A 223 12.22 3.03 -9.11
CA ILE A 223 10.85 2.62 -8.85
C ILE A 223 10.91 1.26 -8.14
N GLY A 224 10.14 1.10 -7.07
CA GLY A 224 9.97 -0.17 -6.39
C GLY A 224 8.52 -0.63 -6.36
N ILE A 225 8.32 -1.94 -6.34
CA ILE A 225 7.02 -2.59 -6.14
C ILE A 225 7.15 -3.39 -4.84
N MET A 226 6.35 -3.07 -3.83
CA MET A 226 6.39 -3.69 -2.51
C MET A 226 5.23 -4.67 -2.33
N LEU A 227 5.53 -5.85 -1.79
CA LEU A 227 4.59 -6.84 -1.30
C LEU A 227 4.91 -7.18 0.15
N ASN A 228 3.94 -7.02 1.04
CA ASN A 228 4.05 -7.49 2.42
C ASN A 228 3.22 -8.77 2.58
N GLY A 229 3.74 -9.70 3.38
CA GLY A 229 3.16 -11.01 3.61
C GLY A 229 1.86 -11.02 4.43
N ALA A 230 1.42 -12.24 4.70
CA ALA A 230 0.36 -12.54 5.65
C ALA A 230 0.85 -12.33 7.09
N GLN A 231 -0.05 -11.88 7.96
CA GLN A 231 0.18 -11.87 9.41
C GLN A 231 0.03 -13.29 9.98
N GLY A 232 0.75 -13.60 11.05
CA GLY A 232 0.75 -14.95 11.64
C GLY A 232 -0.49 -15.28 12.48
N ASP A 233 -1.22 -14.26 12.93
CA ASP A 233 -2.27 -14.34 13.96
C ASP A 233 -3.38 -13.28 13.72
N ASP A 234 -3.61 -12.91 12.47
CA ASP A 234 -4.70 -12.01 12.07
C ASP A 234 -5.30 -12.53 10.76
N ASP A 235 -6.48 -13.13 10.88
CA ASP A 235 -7.14 -13.83 9.79
C ASP A 235 -7.67 -12.89 8.70
N GLU A 236 -7.84 -11.58 8.99
CA GLU A 236 -8.19 -10.58 7.98
C GLU A 236 -7.00 -10.20 7.09
N ALA A 237 -5.78 -10.50 7.54
CA ALA A 237 -4.55 -10.01 6.91
C ALA A 237 -3.77 -11.08 6.12
N HIS A 238 -4.35 -12.25 5.83
CA HIS A 238 -3.71 -13.26 4.97
C HIS A 238 -3.45 -12.78 3.53
N GLY A 239 -4.22 -11.79 3.06
CA GLY A 239 -4.06 -11.19 1.73
C GLY A 239 -2.78 -10.41 1.52
N GLY A 240 -2.12 -9.99 2.61
CA GLY A 240 -0.95 -9.12 2.54
C GLY A 240 -1.27 -7.66 2.25
N HIS A 241 -0.27 -6.91 1.80
CA HIS A 241 -0.42 -5.50 1.43
C HIS A 241 0.53 -5.13 0.29
N PHE A 242 0.08 -4.24 -0.58
CA PHE A 242 0.79 -3.82 -1.78
C PHE A 242 1.06 -2.32 -1.75
N GLY A 243 2.25 -1.91 -2.18
CA GLY A 243 2.61 -0.50 -2.29
C GLY A 243 3.59 -0.24 -3.44
N LEU A 244 3.65 1.03 -3.85
CA LEU A 244 4.61 1.51 -4.85
C LEU A 244 5.62 2.43 -4.19
N VAL A 245 6.88 2.30 -4.59
CA VAL A 245 8.01 2.97 -3.97
C VAL A 245 8.73 3.84 -5.00
N THR A 246 9.16 5.02 -4.60
CA THR A 246 10.04 5.88 -5.38
C THR A 246 11.14 6.42 -4.50
N GLY A 247 12.34 6.61 -5.04
CA GLY A 247 13.45 7.10 -4.25
C GLY A 247 14.76 7.18 -5.00
N ARG A 248 15.85 7.30 -4.23
CA ARG A 248 17.21 7.20 -4.72
C ARG A 248 17.98 6.19 -3.90
N VAL A 249 18.83 5.40 -4.55
CA VAL A 249 19.70 4.45 -3.85
C VAL A 249 20.70 5.24 -3.00
N GLY A 250 20.82 4.93 -1.71
CA GLY A 250 21.80 5.56 -0.83
C GLY A 250 23.24 5.27 -1.26
N ALA A 251 24.20 6.02 -0.71
CA ALA A 251 25.61 5.93 -1.09
C ALA A 251 26.20 4.51 -0.97
N GLN A 252 25.71 3.72 -0.01
CA GLN A 252 26.10 2.34 0.25
C GLN A 252 24.95 1.35 -0.01
N GLY A 253 23.96 1.75 -0.82
CA GLY A 253 22.78 0.92 -1.10
C GLY A 253 21.63 1.09 -0.12
N GLN A 254 21.68 2.08 0.78
CA GLN A 254 20.64 2.31 1.78
C GLN A 254 19.27 2.58 1.12
N MET A 255 18.21 2.17 1.82
CA MET A 255 16.84 2.25 1.34
C MET A 255 15.84 2.95 2.29
N HIS A 256 16.30 3.38 3.47
CA HIS A 256 15.43 3.95 4.52
C HIS A 256 14.66 5.20 4.08
N GLU A 257 15.23 6.05 3.22
CA GLU A 257 14.56 7.28 2.74
C GLU A 257 13.60 7.07 1.56
N TRP A 258 13.45 5.85 1.01
CA TRP A 258 12.56 5.66 -0.12
C TRP A 258 11.12 5.92 0.30
N LEU A 259 10.34 6.64 -0.52
CA LEU A 259 8.94 6.90 -0.21
C LEU A 259 8.07 5.79 -0.76
N ILE A 260 7.28 5.19 0.12
CA ILE A 260 6.22 4.26 -0.26
C ILE A 260 4.86 4.94 -0.19
N ALA A 261 4.04 4.74 -1.22
CA ALA A 261 2.63 5.08 -1.21
C ALA A 261 1.83 4.00 -0.47
N ASN A 262 1.54 4.25 0.80
CA ASN A 262 0.85 3.33 1.70
C ASN A 262 -0.64 3.66 1.79
N PHE A 263 -1.47 2.87 1.11
CA PHE A 263 -2.93 3.03 1.14
C PHE A 263 -3.57 2.09 2.16
N TYR A 264 -4.13 2.67 3.22
CA TYR A 264 -5.05 1.99 4.14
C TYR A 264 -6.39 2.72 4.15
N THR A 265 -7.41 2.10 4.74
CA THR A 265 -8.67 2.81 4.96
C THR A 265 -8.45 4.04 5.85
N LEU A 266 -9.04 5.17 5.45
CA LEU A 266 -9.08 6.38 6.24
C LEU A 266 -10.28 6.42 7.20
N ASP A 267 -11.27 5.54 6.97
CA ASP A 267 -12.57 5.52 7.65
C ASP A 267 -12.57 4.70 8.96
N SER A 268 -11.44 4.10 9.35
CA SER A 268 -11.28 3.41 10.63
C SER A 268 -9.98 3.77 11.34
N GLU A 269 -10.00 3.63 12.67
CA GLU A 269 -8.84 3.75 13.53
C GLU A 269 -8.07 2.42 13.52
N SER A 270 -6.98 2.38 12.76
CA SER A 270 -6.12 1.19 12.69
C SER A 270 -5.65 0.75 14.07
N GLU A 271 -5.72 -0.56 14.36
CA GLU A 271 -5.09 -1.22 15.51
C GLU A 271 -3.64 -0.75 15.73
N LYS A 272 -2.95 -0.49 14.63
CA LYS A 272 -1.52 -0.21 14.55
C LYS A 272 -1.23 1.29 14.39
N GLY A 273 -2.24 2.14 14.53
CA GLY A 273 -2.11 3.59 14.33
C GLY A 273 -1.83 4.02 12.90
N ILE A 274 -1.99 3.13 11.91
CA ILE A 274 -1.72 3.44 10.49
C ILE A 274 -2.69 4.51 9.98
N ILE A 275 -2.13 5.53 9.33
CA ILE A 275 -2.83 6.49 8.49
C ILE A 275 -2.28 6.34 7.08
N ALA A 276 -3.16 6.34 6.07
CA ALA A 276 -2.71 6.24 4.69
C ALA A 276 -1.86 7.47 4.32
N ALA A 277 -0.66 7.24 3.79
CA ALA A 277 0.29 8.31 3.51
C ALA A 277 1.37 7.89 2.50
N MET A 278 2.07 8.90 1.96
CA MET A 278 3.45 8.69 1.52
C MET A 278 4.36 8.83 2.74
N LEU A 279 5.24 7.85 2.98
CA LEU A 279 6.14 7.83 4.13
C LEU A 279 7.48 7.17 3.79
N PRO A 280 8.57 7.52 4.51
CA PRO A 280 9.86 6.85 4.38
C PRO A 280 9.76 5.34 4.66
N LEU A 281 10.61 4.57 4.01
CA LEU A 281 10.58 3.10 4.07
C LEU A 281 10.93 2.59 5.47
N ASP A 282 11.81 3.27 6.20
CA ASP A 282 12.13 2.95 7.59
C ASP A 282 10.88 3.04 8.48
N SER A 283 10.08 4.09 8.33
CA SER A 283 8.85 4.32 9.08
C SER A 283 7.79 3.32 8.66
N TYR A 284 7.68 3.04 7.36
CA TYR A 284 6.74 2.06 6.85
C TYR A 284 6.98 0.65 7.38
N LEU A 285 8.25 0.22 7.44
CA LEU A 285 8.60 -1.14 7.83
C LEU A 285 8.83 -1.27 9.34
N ALA A 286 9.37 -0.26 9.99
CA ALA A 286 9.96 -0.39 11.32
C ALA A 286 9.54 0.69 12.34
N ASP A 287 8.50 1.50 12.06
CA ASP A 287 7.81 2.23 13.13
C ASP A 287 7.28 1.22 14.17
N LEU A 288 7.50 1.48 15.45
CA LEU A 288 7.20 0.56 16.55
C LEU A 288 5.71 0.19 16.64
N ASN A 289 4.81 1.05 16.19
CA ASN A 289 3.38 0.80 16.20
C ASN A 289 2.85 0.37 14.83
N SER A 290 3.26 1.05 13.76
CA SER A 290 2.69 0.87 12.41
C SER A 290 3.55 0.08 11.43
N GLY A 291 4.79 -0.27 11.82
CA GLY A 291 5.77 -0.89 10.94
C GLY A 291 5.38 -2.28 10.45
N GLN A 292 5.35 -2.49 9.13
CA GLN A 292 4.93 -3.77 8.55
C GLN A 292 5.83 -4.95 8.93
N ALA A 293 7.12 -4.69 9.12
CA ALA A 293 8.09 -5.75 9.37
C ALA A 293 7.94 -6.37 10.77
N TRP A 294 7.23 -5.75 11.72
CA TRP A 294 7.03 -6.33 13.05
C TRP A 294 6.13 -7.58 13.08
N TYR A 295 5.38 -7.83 12.01
CA TYR A 295 4.33 -8.86 12.00
C TYR A 295 4.24 -9.68 10.70
N ARG A 296 5.13 -9.43 9.74
CA ARG A 296 5.17 -10.18 8.47
C ARG A 296 6.48 -9.97 7.71
N PRO A 297 6.89 -10.96 6.88
CA PRO A 297 7.93 -10.74 5.89
C PRO A 297 7.47 -9.78 4.80
N SER A 298 8.43 -9.16 4.10
CA SER A 298 8.16 -8.31 2.94
C SER A 298 9.10 -8.61 1.78
N TYR A 299 8.66 -8.29 0.58
CA TYR A 299 9.37 -8.51 -0.68
C TYR A 299 9.27 -7.26 -1.52
N MET A 300 10.35 -6.95 -2.23
CA MET A 300 10.35 -5.81 -3.13
C MET A 300 11.03 -6.17 -4.43
N LEU A 301 10.47 -5.73 -5.55
CA LEU A 301 11.22 -5.57 -6.78
C LEU A 301 11.65 -4.11 -6.86
N VAL A 302 12.95 -3.87 -7.03
CA VAL A 302 13.54 -2.55 -7.18
C VAL A 302 14.13 -2.44 -8.58
N ALA A 303 13.72 -1.42 -9.32
CA ALA A 303 14.29 -1.07 -10.61
C ALA A 303 15.05 0.25 -10.50
N THR A 304 16.38 0.19 -10.60
CA THR A 304 17.21 1.41 -10.64
C THR A 304 17.15 1.99 -12.05
N LEU A 305 17.14 3.32 -12.13
CA LEU A 305 16.92 4.05 -13.37
C LEU A 305 18.12 4.96 -13.65
N ARG A 306 18.41 5.16 -14.93
CA ARG A 306 19.41 6.14 -15.37
C ARG A 306 18.92 7.58 -15.31
N ASP A 307 17.61 7.76 -15.49
CA ASP A 307 16.90 9.04 -15.51
C ASP A 307 15.68 8.93 -14.58
N GLU A 308 15.36 10.00 -13.87
CA GLU A 308 14.29 10.01 -12.89
C GLU A 308 12.89 10.23 -13.50
N ARG A 309 12.79 10.55 -14.80
CA ARG A 309 11.56 10.99 -15.46
C ARG A 309 10.35 10.10 -15.21
N THR A 310 10.52 8.77 -15.21
CA THR A 310 9.43 7.83 -14.91
C THR A 310 9.11 7.76 -13.41
N ALA A 311 10.12 7.77 -12.54
CA ALA A 311 9.94 7.73 -11.10
C ALA A 311 9.26 9.00 -10.56
N VAL A 312 9.68 10.18 -11.02
CA VAL A 312 9.06 11.47 -10.64
C VAL A 312 7.63 11.55 -11.14
N HIS A 313 7.35 11.04 -12.35
CA HIS A 313 6.00 11.00 -12.91
C HIS A 313 5.07 10.09 -12.09
N LEU A 314 5.56 8.92 -11.68
CA LEU A 314 4.83 8.03 -10.77
C LEU A 314 4.59 8.68 -9.40
N ALA A 315 5.62 9.30 -8.80
CA ALA A 315 5.50 10.00 -7.52
C ALA A 315 4.45 11.12 -7.58
N SER A 316 4.48 11.92 -8.65
CA SER A 316 3.51 12.98 -8.92
C SER A 316 2.09 12.40 -9.01
N ALA A 317 1.88 11.35 -9.81
CA ALA A 317 0.57 10.71 -9.94
C ALA A 317 0.03 10.17 -8.60
N LEU A 318 0.89 9.55 -7.78
CA LEU A 318 0.52 9.04 -6.46
C LEU A 318 0.14 10.16 -5.50
N ALA A 319 0.90 11.26 -5.49
CA ALA A 319 0.58 12.44 -4.71
C ALA A 319 -0.79 13.04 -5.08
N ARG A 320 -1.11 13.13 -6.38
CA ARG A 320 -2.45 13.55 -6.85
C ARG A 320 -3.56 12.62 -6.35
N VAL A 321 -3.32 11.31 -6.37
CA VAL A 321 -4.29 10.31 -5.86
C VAL A 321 -4.49 10.46 -4.35
N PHE A 322 -3.43 10.71 -3.57
CA PHE A 322 -3.54 10.94 -2.13
C PHE A 322 -4.37 12.17 -1.79
N ASN A 323 -4.19 13.28 -2.52
CA ASN A 323 -5.00 14.48 -2.28
C ASN A 323 -6.50 14.22 -2.46
N GLN A 324 -6.86 13.44 -3.48
CA GLN A 324 -8.24 13.03 -3.72
C GLN A 324 -8.74 12.01 -2.68
N PHE A 325 -7.84 11.14 -2.19
CA PHE A 325 -8.15 10.16 -1.16
C PHE A 325 -8.46 10.84 0.18
N TYR A 326 -7.64 11.79 0.63
CA TYR A 326 -7.90 12.57 1.84
C TYR A 326 -9.20 13.37 1.78
N ARG A 327 -9.61 13.80 0.58
CA ARG A 327 -10.88 14.48 0.34
C ARG A 327 -12.11 13.57 0.32
N HIS A 328 -11.93 12.26 0.46
CA HIS A 328 -13.00 11.27 0.35
C HIS A 328 -13.73 11.32 -1.01
N GLN A 329 -13.05 11.72 -2.10
CA GLN A 329 -13.61 11.60 -3.46
C GLN A 329 -13.72 10.14 -3.92
N PHE A 330 -12.96 9.27 -3.27
CA PHE A 330 -13.19 7.83 -3.24
C PHE A 330 -12.79 7.32 -1.85
N VAL A 331 -13.33 6.16 -1.48
CA VAL A 331 -13.07 5.51 -0.19
C VAL A 331 -12.40 4.17 -0.42
N TYR A 332 -11.69 3.69 0.61
CA TYR A 332 -11.05 2.38 0.55
C TYR A 332 -12.14 1.29 0.49
N GLN A 333 -12.09 0.45 -0.54
CA GLN A 333 -13.04 -0.64 -0.71
C GLN A 333 -12.30 -1.93 -1.00
N HIS A 334 -12.46 -2.94 -0.14
CA HIS A 334 -11.67 -4.18 -0.18
C HIS A 334 -11.63 -4.88 -1.55
N ALA A 335 -12.72 -4.79 -2.34
CA ALA A 335 -12.73 -5.31 -3.70
C ALA A 335 -12.22 -4.28 -4.72
N ALA A 336 -12.86 -3.11 -4.83
CA ALA A 336 -12.65 -2.22 -5.98
C ALA A 336 -11.49 -1.22 -5.85
N ALA A 337 -11.18 -0.80 -4.62
CA ALA A 337 -10.28 0.31 -4.30
C ALA A 337 -9.48 0.02 -3.02
N ASN A 338 -8.90 -1.17 -2.94
CA ASN A 338 -7.94 -1.52 -1.89
C ASN A 338 -6.53 -1.01 -2.26
N CYS A 339 -5.53 -1.23 -1.41
CA CYS A 339 -4.15 -0.78 -1.66
C CYS A 339 -3.61 -1.21 -3.04
N THR A 340 -3.85 -2.45 -3.42
CA THR A 340 -3.50 -3.03 -4.73
C THR A 340 -4.27 -2.36 -5.86
N GLY A 341 -5.59 -2.26 -5.71
CA GLY A 341 -6.48 -1.73 -6.73
C GLY A 341 -6.19 -0.27 -7.05
N ILE A 342 -5.92 0.55 -6.04
CA ILE A 342 -5.52 1.96 -6.21
C ILE A 342 -4.17 2.04 -6.92
N SER A 343 -3.18 1.27 -6.49
CA SER A 343 -1.82 1.28 -7.04
C SER A 343 -1.78 0.82 -8.50
N ILE A 344 -2.38 -0.33 -8.82
CA ILE A 344 -2.44 -0.87 -10.19
C ILE A 344 -3.30 0.02 -11.09
N SER A 345 -4.37 0.63 -10.57
CA SER A 345 -5.12 1.64 -11.33
C SER A 345 -4.24 2.82 -11.71
N THR A 346 -3.40 3.28 -10.78
CA THR A 346 -2.51 4.42 -11.01
C THR A 346 -1.48 4.09 -12.08
N LEU A 347 -0.80 2.94 -11.98
CA LEU A 347 0.16 2.45 -12.99
C LEU A 347 -0.46 2.39 -14.40
N ARG A 348 -1.60 1.72 -14.53
CA ARG A 348 -2.31 1.61 -15.82
C ARG A 348 -2.78 2.97 -16.35
N THR A 349 -3.06 3.93 -15.47
CA THR A 349 -3.53 5.26 -15.90
C THR A 349 -2.40 6.15 -16.38
N ILE A 350 -1.20 6.01 -15.80
CA ILE A 350 0.00 6.72 -16.28
C ILE A 350 0.63 6.08 -17.53
N GLY A 351 0.15 4.90 -17.92
CA GLY A 351 0.54 4.20 -19.14
C GLY A 351 1.38 2.96 -18.92
N TRP A 352 1.63 2.53 -17.69
CA TRP A 352 2.18 1.19 -17.45
C TRP A 352 1.04 0.17 -17.43
N ASP A 353 0.81 -0.49 -18.56
CA ASP A 353 -0.26 -1.46 -18.79
C ASP A 353 0.06 -2.82 -18.17
N VAL A 354 0.18 -2.84 -16.84
CA VAL A 354 0.33 -4.08 -16.06
C VAL A 354 -0.79 -5.05 -16.46
N PRO A 355 -0.46 -6.29 -16.90
CA PRO A 355 -1.45 -7.23 -17.42
C PRO A 355 -2.62 -7.48 -16.47
N ALA A 356 -3.84 -7.56 -17.01
CA ALA A 356 -5.03 -7.92 -16.25
C ALA A 356 -5.29 -9.42 -16.35
N LEU A 357 -5.64 -10.06 -15.23
CA LEU A 357 -6.05 -11.48 -15.22
C LEU A 357 -7.58 -11.63 -15.28
N GLY A 358 -8.32 -10.53 -15.15
CA GLY A 358 -9.77 -10.52 -15.20
C GLY A 358 -10.40 -11.06 -13.91
N SER A 359 -11.73 -11.18 -13.95
CA SER A 359 -12.55 -11.62 -12.82
C SER A 359 -12.22 -13.03 -12.37
N ILE A 360 -12.39 -13.33 -11.08
CA ILE A 360 -12.32 -14.71 -10.57
C ILE A 360 -13.41 -15.57 -11.21
N SER A 361 -14.69 -15.16 -11.13
CA SER A 361 -15.80 -15.85 -11.79
C SER A 361 -17.11 -15.06 -11.70
N TRP A 362 -17.65 -14.65 -12.84
CA TRP A 362 -18.98 -14.04 -12.93
C TRP A 362 -20.09 -15.01 -12.49
N GLY A 363 -19.99 -16.30 -12.82
CA GLY A 363 -20.97 -17.30 -12.41
C GLY A 363 -21.04 -17.44 -10.89
N LYS A 364 -19.89 -17.53 -10.21
CA LYS A 364 -19.83 -17.55 -8.73
C LYS A 364 -20.35 -16.24 -8.14
N ALA A 365 -20.09 -15.09 -8.77
CA ALA A 365 -20.61 -13.80 -8.31
C ALA A 365 -22.14 -13.73 -8.37
N ILE A 366 -22.73 -14.07 -9.53
CA ILE A 366 -24.18 -14.06 -9.77
C ILE A 366 -24.88 -15.03 -8.81
N ALA A 367 -24.37 -16.25 -8.62
CA ALA A 367 -24.96 -17.17 -7.65
C ALA A 367 -24.74 -16.72 -6.20
N GLY A 368 -23.54 -16.18 -5.90
CA GLY A 368 -23.10 -15.83 -4.56
C GLY A 368 -23.85 -14.66 -3.94
N LEU A 369 -24.20 -13.63 -4.72
CA LEU A 369 -24.89 -12.44 -4.20
C LEU A 369 -26.19 -12.79 -3.45
N PRO A 370 -27.21 -13.40 -4.09
CA PRO A 370 -28.46 -13.73 -3.39
C PRO A 370 -28.25 -14.79 -2.32
N LEU A 371 -27.38 -15.78 -2.57
CA LEU A 371 -27.14 -16.87 -1.62
C LEU A 371 -26.55 -16.35 -0.29
N VAL A 372 -25.48 -15.55 -0.35
CA VAL A 372 -24.85 -14.96 0.83
C VAL A 372 -25.78 -13.96 1.50
N ALA A 373 -26.53 -13.16 0.72
CA ALA A 373 -27.48 -12.21 1.29
C ALA A 373 -28.56 -12.90 2.12
N VAL A 374 -29.09 -14.03 1.65
CA VAL A 374 -30.09 -14.83 2.38
C VAL A 374 -29.46 -15.53 3.58
N GLN A 375 -28.33 -16.22 3.39
CA GLN A 375 -27.67 -16.99 4.47
C GLN A 375 -27.21 -16.11 5.64
N THR A 376 -26.80 -14.88 5.36
CA THR A 376 -26.27 -13.95 6.38
C THR A 376 -27.28 -12.89 6.81
N GLY A 377 -28.48 -12.85 6.21
CA GLY A 377 -29.45 -11.77 6.40
C GLY A 377 -28.93 -10.39 6.01
N SER A 378 -27.95 -10.30 5.11
CA SER A 378 -27.22 -9.07 4.81
C SER A 378 -26.95 -8.88 3.32
N LEU A 379 -27.67 -7.93 2.71
CA LEU A 379 -27.44 -7.55 1.32
C LEU A 379 -26.03 -6.98 1.10
N SER A 380 -25.47 -6.26 2.07
CA SER A 380 -24.12 -5.71 1.97
C SER A 380 -23.06 -6.80 1.87
N LYS A 381 -23.18 -7.90 2.64
CA LYS A 381 -22.30 -9.08 2.51
C LYS A 381 -22.47 -9.77 1.14
N GLY A 382 -23.70 -9.87 0.64
CA GLY A 382 -23.99 -10.37 -0.71
C GLY A 382 -23.37 -9.50 -1.82
N LYS A 383 -23.46 -8.18 -1.69
CA LYS A 383 -22.82 -7.23 -2.62
C LYS A 383 -21.29 -7.33 -2.57
N ALA A 384 -20.71 -7.42 -1.37
CA ALA A 384 -19.27 -7.55 -1.18
C ALA A 384 -18.72 -8.79 -1.89
N ILE A 385 -19.37 -9.95 -1.75
CA ILE A 385 -18.92 -11.18 -2.43
C ILE A 385 -19.03 -11.06 -3.96
N PHE A 386 -20.04 -10.35 -4.47
CA PHE A 386 -20.21 -10.10 -5.90
C PHE A 386 -19.08 -9.24 -6.46
N ASP A 387 -18.81 -8.10 -5.82
CA ASP A 387 -17.75 -7.20 -6.25
C ASP A 387 -16.39 -7.91 -6.19
N TYR A 388 -16.14 -8.68 -5.12
CA TYR A 388 -14.92 -9.47 -4.97
C TYR A 388 -14.72 -10.48 -6.10
N PHE A 389 -15.73 -11.28 -6.46
CA PHE A 389 -15.60 -12.29 -7.52
C PHE A 389 -15.55 -11.72 -8.94
N THR A 390 -16.04 -10.48 -9.14
CA THR A 390 -16.02 -9.83 -10.46
C THR A 390 -14.80 -8.95 -10.67
N GLU A 391 -14.10 -8.53 -9.61
CA GLU A 391 -12.92 -7.68 -9.71
C GLU A 391 -11.75 -8.39 -10.40
N ASP A 392 -10.94 -7.62 -11.12
CA ASP A 392 -9.70 -8.11 -11.71
C ASP A 392 -8.74 -8.58 -10.61
N GLN A 393 -8.30 -9.84 -10.69
CA GLN A 393 -7.42 -10.45 -9.68
C GLN A 393 -6.13 -9.64 -9.44
N THR A 394 -5.61 -8.96 -10.46
CA THR A 394 -4.42 -8.11 -10.34
C THR A 394 -4.67 -6.79 -9.62
N ARG A 395 -5.93 -6.37 -9.49
CA ARG A 395 -6.35 -5.24 -8.65
C ARG A 395 -6.78 -5.68 -7.26
N LEU A 396 -7.02 -6.98 -7.07
CA LEU A 396 -7.61 -7.53 -5.87
C LEU A 396 -6.56 -8.10 -4.91
N PHE A 397 -5.67 -8.95 -5.41
CA PHE A 397 -4.69 -9.68 -4.60
C PHE A 397 -3.30 -9.04 -4.67
N PRO A 398 -2.73 -8.59 -3.53
CA PRO A 398 -1.36 -8.08 -3.45
C PRO A 398 -0.32 -9.00 -4.11
N ALA A 399 -0.38 -10.31 -3.81
CA ALA A 399 0.56 -11.29 -4.36
C ALA A 399 0.50 -11.34 -5.89
N THR A 400 -0.70 -11.44 -6.46
CA THR A 400 -0.91 -11.50 -7.90
C THR A 400 -0.45 -10.21 -8.59
N ALA A 401 -0.74 -9.05 -8.00
CA ALA A 401 -0.30 -7.76 -8.54
C ALA A 401 1.23 -7.64 -8.58
N PHE A 402 1.89 -8.04 -7.50
CA PHE A 402 3.35 -8.07 -7.41
C PHE A 402 3.96 -9.01 -8.45
N GLU A 403 3.43 -10.23 -8.57
CA GLU A 403 3.88 -11.21 -9.56
C GLU A 403 3.73 -10.69 -11.00
N GLN A 404 2.58 -10.13 -11.35
CA GLN A 404 2.30 -9.63 -12.70
C GLN A 404 3.12 -8.38 -13.03
N ALA A 405 3.13 -7.37 -12.15
CA ALA A 405 3.86 -6.13 -12.42
C ALA A 405 5.38 -6.36 -12.47
N SER A 406 5.91 -7.24 -11.61
CA SER A 406 7.33 -7.58 -11.59
C SER A 406 7.76 -8.35 -12.82
N ALA A 407 6.98 -9.37 -13.22
CA ALA A 407 7.26 -10.14 -14.42
C ALA A 407 7.12 -9.29 -15.68
N ASP A 408 6.13 -8.40 -15.73
CA ASP A 408 5.93 -7.46 -16.82
C ASP A 408 7.14 -6.52 -16.99
N LEU A 409 7.65 -5.94 -15.89
CA LEU A 409 8.86 -5.10 -15.97
C LEU A 409 10.06 -5.88 -16.52
N LEU A 410 10.28 -7.11 -16.04
CA LEU A 410 11.35 -7.98 -16.56
C LEU A 410 11.17 -8.27 -18.06
N GLN A 411 9.92 -8.47 -18.52
CA GLN A 411 9.63 -8.66 -19.95
C GLN A 411 9.92 -7.40 -20.76
N LEU A 412 9.53 -6.23 -20.27
CA LEU A 412 9.81 -4.93 -20.91
C LEU A 412 11.32 -4.76 -21.14
N VAL A 413 12.12 -4.86 -20.07
CA VAL A 413 13.56 -4.58 -20.13
C VAL A 413 14.35 -5.69 -20.86
N SER A 414 13.82 -6.91 -20.89
CA SER A 414 14.41 -8.03 -21.63
C SER A 414 14.00 -8.07 -23.10
N GLY A 415 13.18 -7.13 -23.59
CA GLY A 415 12.67 -7.13 -24.96
C GLY A 415 11.75 -8.32 -25.27
N LYS A 416 11.08 -8.87 -24.25
CA LYS A 416 10.18 -10.03 -24.35
C LYS A 416 8.70 -9.67 -24.28
N ALA A 417 8.38 -8.39 -24.11
CA ALA A 417 7.00 -7.93 -24.13
C ALA A 417 6.34 -8.20 -25.49
N THR A 418 5.11 -8.71 -25.47
CA THR A 418 4.36 -9.13 -26.67
C THR A 418 3.39 -8.07 -27.18
N ARG A 419 3.27 -6.94 -26.47
CA ARG A 419 2.39 -5.81 -26.81
C ARG A 419 3.16 -4.65 -27.41
N VAL A 420 2.44 -3.76 -28.09
CA VAL A 420 2.94 -2.42 -28.41
C VAL A 420 3.12 -1.66 -27.10
N LEU A 421 4.33 -1.16 -26.86
CA LEU A 421 4.65 -0.43 -25.63
C LEU A 421 4.05 0.97 -25.66
N THR A 422 3.52 1.40 -24.53
CA THR A 422 3.14 2.81 -24.36
C THR A 422 4.37 3.70 -24.29
N PRO A 423 4.24 5.03 -24.41
CA PRO A 423 5.36 5.95 -24.20
C PRO A 423 6.03 5.79 -22.82
N TYR A 424 5.24 5.52 -21.77
CA TYR A 424 5.77 5.32 -20.42
C TYR A 424 6.57 4.02 -20.30
N GLU A 425 6.05 2.93 -20.87
CA GLU A 425 6.73 1.62 -20.88
C GLU A 425 8.01 1.63 -21.71
N GLU A 426 8.00 2.37 -22.82
CA GLU A 426 9.18 2.57 -23.65
C GLU A 426 10.27 3.34 -22.88
N MET A 427 9.90 4.36 -22.09
CA MET A 427 10.84 5.02 -21.18
C MET A 427 11.35 4.08 -20.09
N LEU A 428 10.50 3.26 -19.46
CA LEU A 428 10.97 2.24 -18.52
C LEU A 428 11.98 1.29 -19.17
N ARG A 429 11.68 0.78 -20.36
CA ARG A 429 12.58 -0.10 -21.13
C ARG A 429 13.92 0.56 -21.42
N GLN A 430 13.96 1.87 -21.62
CA GLN A 430 15.18 2.64 -21.87
C GLN A 430 15.95 2.96 -20.59
N ASP A 431 15.24 3.27 -19.51
CA ASP A 431 15.83 3.88 -18.33
C ASP A 431 16.27 2.88 -17.27
N VAL A 432 15.63 1.71 -17.19
CA VAL A 432 15.99 0.71 -16.18
C VAL A 432 17.41 0.21 -16.42
N GLU A 433 18.26 0.34 -15.42
CA GLU A 433 19.65 -0.10 -15.46
C GLU A 433 19.82 -1.46 -14.77
N GLU A 434 19.08 -1.70 -13.68
CA GLU A 434 19.11 -2.96 -12.94
C GLU A 434 17.74 -3.29 -12.34
N ILE A 435 17.49 -4.58 -12.14
CA ILE A 435 16.36 -5.08 -11.35
C ILE A 435 16.89 -5.98 -10.24
N ILE A 436 16.49 -5.66 -9.01
CA ILE A 436 16.93 -6.30 -7.79
C ILE A 436 15.69 -6.78 -7.04
N LEU A 437 15.70 -8.03 -6.59
CA LEU A 437 14.70 -8.56 -5.69
C LEU A 437 15.22 -8.49 -4.26
N LEU A 438 14.40 -7.94 -3.37
CA LEU A 438 14.67 -7.85 -1.93
C LEU A 438 13.71 -8.76 -1.17
N ARG A 439 14.24 -9.43 -0.15
CA ARG A 439 13.46 -10.11 0.88
C ARG A 439 13.83 -9.52 2.23
N ILE A 440 12.84 -8.96 2.91
CA ILE A 440 12.96 -8.32 4.21
C ILE A 440 12.29 -9.25 5.21
N PRO A 441 13.02 -9.77 6.21
CA PRO A 441 12.44 -10.66 7.19
C PRO A 441 11.49 -9.91 8.12
N GLN A 442 10.71 -10.68 8.88
CA GLN A 442 9.97 -10.12 9.99
C GLN A 442 10.96 -9.77 11.11
N LEU A 443 10.86 -8.56 11.63
CA LEU A 443 11.55 -8.14 12.85
C LEU A 443 10.95 -8.92 14.03
N PRO A 444 11.79 -9.53 14.90
CA PRO A 444 11.30 -10.22 16.09
C PRO A 444 10.47 -9.27 16.96
N SER A 445 9.31 -9.73 17.41
CA SER A 445 8.35 -8.95 18.20
C SER A 445 7.49 -9.85 19.05
N SER A 446 6.57 -9.27 19.82
CA SER A 446 5.55 -10.04 20.55
C SER A 446 4.56 -10.82 19.68
N ARG A 447 4.61 -10.69 18.34
CA ARG A 447 3.63 -11.30 17.43
C ARG A 447 4.10 -12.62 16.82
N ALA A 448 3.14 -13.45 16.41
CA ALA A 448 3.44 -14.68 15.67
C ALA A 448 4.17 -14.39 14.34
N TRP A 449 5.01 -15.34 13.93
CA TRP A 449 5.67 -15.29 12.62
C TRP A 449 4.64 -15.40 11.50
N GLY A 450 4.62 -14.40 10.62
CA GLY A 450 3.79 -14.35 9.43
C GLY A 450 4.24 -15.32 8.34
N ASP A 451 3.65 -15.16 7.16
CA ASP A 451 3.89 -16.02 6.00
C ASP A 451 3.83 -15.22 4.69
N TYR A 452 4.08 -15.84 3.54
CA TYR A 452 3.77 -15.25 2.24
C TYR A 452 2.26 -15.02 2.08
N PRO A 453 1.84 -13.99 1.31
CA PRO A 453 0.44 -13.66 1.17
C PRO A 453 -0.29 -14.63 0.23
N VAL A 454 -1.59 -14.77 0.43
CA VAL A 454 -2.43 -15.59 -0.46
C VAL A 454 -2.59 -14.94 -1.83
N ALA A 455 -2.72 -15.77 -2.86
CA ALA A 455 -2.90 -15.33 -4.25
C ALA A 455 -4.28 -15.69 -4.84
N ALA A 456 -5.17 -16.29 -4.04
CA ALA A 456 -6.50 -16.71 -4.48
C ALA A 456 -7.48 -16.84 -3.30
N VAL A 457 -8.79 -16.81 -3.60
CA VAL A 457 -9.87 -17.02 -2.62
C VAL A 457 -9.80 -18.39 -1.97
N ASP A 458 -9.52 -19.43 -2.74
CA ASP A 458 -9.50 -20.80 -2.21
C ASP A 458 -8.32 -20.99 -1.24
N GLU A 459 -7.17 -20.35 -1.53
CA GLU A 459 -6.03 -20.30 -0.62
C GLU A 459 -6.38 -19.54 0.67
N TYR A 460 -7.03 -18.37 0.55
CA TYR A 460 -7.51 -17.61 1.72
C TYR A 460 -8.41 -18.47 2.62
N ARG A 461 -9.42 -19.13 2.05
CA ARG A 461 -10.35 -20.00 2.77
C ARG A 461 -9.65 -21.18 3.44
N SER A 462 -8.61 -21.73 2.81
CA SER A 462 -7.86 -22.85 3.38
C SER A 462 -7.04 -22.48 4.61
N ARG A 463 -6.73 -21.18 4.80
CA ARG A 463 -5.99 -20.68 5.99
C ARG A 463 -6.90 -20.27 7.14
N LEU A 464 -8.18 -19.99 6.87
CA LEU A 464 -9.13 -19.65 7.92
C LEU A 464 -9.45 -20.87 8.80
N PRO A 465 -9.54 -20.69 10.12
CA PRO A 465 -10.14 -21.71 10.98
C PRO A 465 -11.55 -22.07 10.51
N HIS A 466 -11.92 -23.35 10.67
CA HIS A 466 -13.25 -23.82 10.22
C HIS A 466 -14.37 -23.26 11.11
N ASP A 467 -14.10 -23.09 12.41
CA ASP A 467 -15.01 -22.44 13.34
C ASP A 467 -14.81 -20.91 13.30
N PRO A 468 -15.84 -20.12 12.92
CA PRO A 468 -15.76 -18.66 12.96
C PRO A 468 -15.44 -18.08 14.34
N ALA A 469 -15.73 -18.80 15.42
CA ALA A 469 -15.38 -18.37 16.78
C ALA A 469 -13.87 -18.40 17.05
N GLU A 470 -13.11 -19.15 16.26
CA GLU A 470 -11.65 -19.23 16.33
C GLU A 470 -10.96 -18.16 15.45
N HIS A 471 -11.72 -17.39 14.66
CA HIS A 471 -11.17 -16.35 13.79
C HIS A 471 -10.55 -15.23 14.62
N GLN A 472 -9.28 -14.95 14.37
CA GLN A 472 -8.56 -13.88 15.04
C GLN A 472 -8.68 -12.60 14.25
N ILE A 473 -9.60 -11.73 14.68
CA ILE A 473 -9.87 -10.43 14.07
C ILE A 473 -9.76 -9.38 15.16
N VAL A 474 -9.00 -8.32 14.92
CA VAL A 474 -8.92 -7.19 15.85
C VAL A 474 -9.92 -6.13 15.44
N PRO A 475 -11.02 -5.93 16.19
CA PRO A 475 -12.00 -4.92 15.84
C PRO A 475 -11.39 -3.52 15.95
N VAL A 476 -11.71 -2.67 14.97
CA VAL A 476 -11.25 -1.28 14.90
C VAL A 476 -12.43 -0.33 14.94
N GLY A 477 -12.27 0.78 15.66
CA GLY A 477 -13.28 1.84 15.73
C GLY A 477 -13.41 2.61 14.41
N PRO A 478 -14.58 3.22 14.13
CA PRO A 478 -14.72 4.11 12.98
C PRO A 478 -13.94 5.41 13.19
N ARG A 479 -13.42 5.99 12.10
CA ARG A 479 -12.86 7.34 12.07
C ARG A 479 -13.79 8.23 11.21
N PRO A 480 -14.82 8.85 11.81
CA PRO A 480 -15.79 9.63 11.05
C PRO A 480 -15.13 10.87 10.44
N PHE A 481 -15.24 11.01 9.12
CA PHE A 481 -14.73 12.18 8.42
C PHE A 481 -15.60 13.42 8.69
N PRO A 482 -15.00 14.58 9.05
CA PRO A 482 -15.76 15.76 9.43
C PRO A 482 -16.66 16.25 8.29
N PRO A 483 -17.96 16.49 8.53
CA PRO A 483 -18.88 17.00 7.52
C PRO A 483 -18.41 18.31 6.90
N ASP A 484 -17.85 19.21 7.71
CA ASP A 484 -17.40 20.55 7.28
C ASP A 484 -16.16 20.50 6.38
N LEU A 485 -15.45 19.36 6.34
CA LEU A 485 -14.30 19.14 5.46
C LEU A 485 -14.65 18.43 4.14
N LYS A 486 -15.92 18.03 3.95
CA LYS A 486 -16.38 17.46 2.69
C LYS A 486 -16.45 18.54 1.62
N ASP A 487 -15.83 18.28 0.48
CA ASP A 487 -15.92 19.18 -0.66
C ASP A 487 -17.30 19.03 -1.33
N PRO A 488 -18.16 20.06 -1.35
CA PRO A 488 -19.46 20.01 -2.02
C PRO A 488 -19.35 19.83 -3.54
N GLY A 489 -18.21 20.16 -4.15
CA GLY A 489 -17.93 19.95 -5.57
C GLY A 489 -17.36 18.57 -5.90
N ALA A 490 -17.13 17.71 -4.91
CA ALA A 490 -16.66 16.35 -5.14
C ALA A 490 -17.71 15.53 -5.90
N PRO A 491 -17.31 14.73 -6.90
CA PRO A 491 -18.24 13.86 -7.61
C PRO A 491 -18.82 12.79 -6.67
N GLU A 492 -20.07 12.39 -6.91
CA GLU A 492 -20.66 11.27 -6.19
C GLU A 492 -19.85 9.98 -6.37
N LEU A 493 -19.80 9.20 -5.28
CA LEU A 493 -19.18 7.88 -5.28
C LEU A 493 -19.78 7.03 -6.40
N LYS A 494 -18.90 6.40 -7.17
CA LYS A 494 -19.29 5.55 -8.29
C LYS A 494 -20.06 4.34 -7.75
N LEU A 495 -21.25 4.09 -8.31
CA LEU A 495 -22.00 2.86 -8.09
C LEU A 495 -21.13 1.63 -8.42
N LEU A 496 -21.20 0.62 -7.55
CA LEU A 496 -20.46 -0.61 -7.70
C LEU A 496 -21.16 -1.55 -8.68
N ARG A 497 -20.44 -2.57 -9.16
CA ARG A 497 -21.03 -3.56 -10.06
C ARG A 497 -22.16 -4.31 -9.37
N SER A 498 -22.03 -4.55 -8.07
CA SER A 498 -23.07 -5.12 -7.24
C SER A 498 -24.34 -4.26 -7.14
N ASP A 499 -24.27 -2.93 -7.22
CA ASP A 499 -25.46 -2.06 -7.26
C ASP A 499 -26.29 -2.30 -8.53
N PHE A 500 -25.61 -2.37 -9.68
CA PHE A 500 -26.26 -2.72 -10.95
C PHE A 500 -26.81 -4.14 -10.93
N ALA A 501 -26.09 -5.09 -10.30
CA ALA A 501 -26.56 -6.46 -10.16
C ALA A 501 -27.86 -6.52 -9.32
N VAL A 502 -27.91 -5.83 -8.18
CA VAL A 502 -29.11 -5.74 -7.34
C VAL A 502 -30.28 -5.13 -8.11
N ALA A 503 -30.05 -4.04 -8.86
CA ALA A 503 -31.08 -3.45 -9.71
C ALA A 503 -31.59 -4.45 -10.77
N ALA A 504 -30.69 -5.22 -11.38
CA ALA A 504 -31.06 -6.26 -12.35
C ALA A 504 -31.87 -7.40 -11.71
N TYR A 505 -31.50 -7.87 -10.51
CA TYR A 505 -32.30 -8.85 -9.77
C TYR A 505 -33.69 -8.31 -9.43
N ALA A 506 -33.78 -7.08 -8.96
CA ALA A 506 -35.06 -6.45 -8.64
C ALA A 506 -35.97 -6.34 -9.87
N ALA A 507 -35.42 -5.87 -11.00
CA ALA A 507 -36.15 -5.81 -12.27
C ALA A 507 -36.61 -7.21 -12.73
N GLY A 508 -35.73 -8.21 -12.64
CA GLY A 508 -36.05 -9.60 -12.97
C GLY A 508 -37.19 -10.17 -12.12
N MET A 509 -37.17 -9.91 -10.81
CA MET A 509 -38.24 -10.35 -9.89
C MET A 509 -39.57 -9.67 -10.20
N LEU A 510 -39.57 -8.37 -10.53
CA LEU A 510 -40.79 -7.64 -10.93
C LEU A 510 -41.38 -8.18 -12.24
N LEU A 511 -40.54 -8.46 -13.24
CA LEU A 511 -40.97 -9.04 -14.50
C LEU A 511 -41.56 -10.44 -14.31
N LEU A 512 -40.89 -11.29 -13.51
CA LEU A 512 -41.37 -12.64 -13.20
C LEU A 512 -42.69 -12.59 -12.42
N GLY A 513 -42.78 -11.74 -11.40
CA GLY A 513 -44.01 -11.55 -10.61
C GLY A 513 -45.17 -11.04 -11.46
N GLY A 514 -44.91 -10.05 -12.32
CA GLY A 514 -45.91 -9.55 -13.28
C GLY A 514 -46.36 -10.61 -14.29
N TRP A 515 -45.44 -11.45 -14.77
CA TRP A 515 -45.76 -12.57 -15.65
C TRP A 515 -46.61 -13.64 -14.94
N LEU A 516 -46.24 -14.04 -13.73
CA LEU A 516 -47.02 -14.97 -12.91
C LEU A 516 -48.41 -14.43 -12.59
N LEU A 517 -48.52 -13.14 -12.24
CA LEU A 517 -49.81 -12.50 -12.00
C LEU A 517 -50.68 -12.50 -13.27
N ARG A 518 -50.10 -12.20 -14.44
CA ARG A 518 -50.81 -12.30 -15.73
C ARG A 518 -51.30 -13.72 -16.00
N LEU A 519 -50.49 -14.75 -15.73
CA LEU A 519 -50.89 -16.15 -15.88
C LEU A 519 -52.05 -16.51 -14.94
N LEU A 520 -51.99 -16.07 -13.69
CA LEU A 520 -53.05 -16.30 -12.71
C LEU A 520 -54.36 -15.59 -13.09
N LEU A 521 -54.28 -14.34 -13.56
CA LEU A 521 -55.44 -13.58 -14.03
C LEU A 521 -56.06 -14.19 -15.29
N ARG A 522 -55.26 -14.71 -16.22
CA ARG A 522 -55.76 -15.44 -17.40
C ARG A 522 -56.46 -16.74 -17.02
N ARG A 523 -55.93 -17.49 -16.05
CA ARG A 523 -56.58 -18.70 -15.52
C ARG A 523 -57.91 -18.39 -14.83
N ARG A 524 -58.01 -17.29 -14.07
CA ARG A 524 -59.28 -16.86 -13.46
C ARG A 524 -60.33 -16.44 -14.49
N ARG A 525 -59.94 -15.62 -15.48
CA ARG A 525 -60.85 -15.21 -16.59
C ARG A 525 -61.30 -16.39 -17.48
N GLY A 526 -60.49 -17.44 -17.59
CA GLY A 526 -60.88 -18.67 -18.28
C GLY A 526 -61.90 -19.51 -17.50
N LYS A 527 -61.91 -19.41 -16.17
CA LYS A 527 -62.86 -20.11 -15.28
C LYS A 527 -64.20 -19.36 -15.20
N ASP A 528 -64.19 -18.03 -15.17
CA ASP A 528 -65.42 -17.23 -15.23
C ASP A 528 -66.13 -17.32 -16.61
N ARG A 529 -65.40 -17.70 -17.68
CA ARG A 529 -65.97 -17.91 -19.01
C ARG A 529 -66.56 -19.29 -19.24
N SER A 530 -66.21 -20.30 -18.44
CA SER A 530 -66.85 -21.63 -18.48
C SER A 530 -68.15 -21.69 -17.70
N ASP A 531 -68.40 -20.72 -16.81
CA ASP A 531 -69.62 -20.62 -15.99
C ASP A 531 -70.65 -19.64 -16.59
N ALA A 532 -70.37 -19.08 -17.77
CA ALA A 532 -71.22 -18.13 -18.49
C ALA A 532 -71.55 -18.64 -19.91
N GLU A 533 -72.24 -19.78 -19.99
CA GLU A 533 -73.07 -20.14 -21.14
C GLU A 533 -74.53 -20.28 -20.66
N PRO A 534 -75.44 -19.38 -21.07
CA PRO A 534 -76.84 -19.43 -20.68
C PRO A 534 -77.60 -20.46 -21.52
N GLY A 535 -78.35 -21.33 -20.84
CA GLY A 535 -79.34 -22.18 -21.48
C GLY A 535 -80.41 -21.35 -22.19
N ASN A 536 -80.70 -21.74 -23.42
CA ASN A 536 -81.97 -21.48 -24.09
C ASN A 536 -82.35 -22.78 -24.84
N GLU A 537 -83.41 -23.41 -24.33
CA GLU A 537 -84.31 -24.27 -25.11
C GLU A 537 -85.21 -23.42 -26.03
#